data_AF-A0A1C4XFN8-F1
#
_entry.id   AF-A0A1C4XFN8-F1
#
_cell.length_a   1.000
_cell.length_b   1.000
_cell.length_c   1.000
_cell.angle_alpha   90.00
_cell.angle_beta   90.00
_cell.angle_gamma   90.00
#
_symmetry.space_group_name_H-M   'P 1'
#
loop_
_entity.id
_entity.type
_entity.pdbx_description
1 polymer ?
#
loop_
_entity_poly.entity_id
_entity_poly.type
_entity_poly.pdbx_seq_one_letter_code
_entity_poly.pdbx_strand_id
1 'polypeptide(L)'
;MRQRARSIDDKQRRSEDLLVAAEAVALERGGVRFVTLTPVTERAGLHRTGVRRYYASKEELLLELAERGWQQWSAAITDKVRDSDGLGPREVALVLADTIASLPVFCDLLTHVTLSLEGDVDIERARQYKTRAFAAYDEIVAALDRASSMTVDQIQALLAATLAFAANFWQVSHPTPTLAALYEQVPEWGHVAFDFRPRLQLLLQSTAVGLAETLTAT
;
A
#
# COMPACT_ATOMS: atom_id res chain seq x y z
N MET A 1 20.66 -3.25 32.24
CA MET A 1 19.57 -2.65 31.43
C MET A 1 20.06 -2.07 30.10
N ARG A 2 21.16 -1.28 30.04
CA ARG A 2 21.71 -0.70 28.78
C ARG A 2 22.04 -1.73 27.67
N GLN A 3 22.54 -2.91 28.02
CA GLN A 3 22.91 -3.95 27.03
C GLN A 3 21.68 -4.61 26.37
N ARG A 4 20.54 -4.68 27.07
CA ARG A 4 19.26 -5.16 26.53
C ARG A 4 18.63 -4.14 25.59
N ALA A 5 18.64 -2.86 25.95
CA ALA A 5 18.13 -1.77 25.10
C ALA A 5 18.90 -1.69 23.78
N ARG A 6 20.24 -1.70 23.83
CA ARG A 6 21.09 -1.70 22.62
C ARG A 6 20.83 -2.90 21.70
N SER A 7 20.60 -4.09 22.26
CA SER A 7 20.28 -5.29 21.48
C SER A 7 18.90 -5.24 20.83
N ILE A 8 17.93 -4.55 21.43
CA ILE A 8 16.59 -4.34 20.87
C ILE A 8 16.69 -3.33 19.72
N ASP A 9 17.36 -2.20 19.94
CA ASP A 9 17.59 -1.17 18.91
C ASP A 9 18.35 -1.75 17.71
N ASP A 10 19.35 -2.59 17.96
CA ASP A 10 20.08 -3.30 16.89
C ASP A 10 19.15 -4.25 16.12
N LYS A 11 18.26 -4.96 16.80
CA LYS A 11 17.29 -5.86 16.14
C LYS A 11 16.30 -5.07 15.28
N GLN A 12 15.76 -3.97 15.81
CA GLN A 12 14.79 -3.13 15.10
C GLN A 12 15.41 -2.49 13.87
N ARG A 13 16.61 -1.91 14.00
CA ARG A 13 17.36 -1.36 12.87
C ARG A 13 17.57 -2.39 11.77
N ARG A 14 17.92 -3.63 12.14
CA ARG A 14 18.11 -4.71 11.15
C ARG A 14 16.80 -5.14 10.47
N SER A 15 15.69 -5.12 11.18
CA SER A 15 14.37 -5.33 10.58
C SER A 15 14.07 -4.24 9.55
N GLU A 16 14.36 -2.99 9.89
CA GLU A 16 14.17 -1.85 9.00
C GLU A 16 15.06 -1.94 7.75
N ASP A 17 16.35 -2.29 7.91
CA ASP A 17 17.28 -2.52 6.79
C ASP A 17 16.72 -3.57 5.81
N LEU A 18 16.09 -4.64 6.33
CA LEU A 18 15.48 -5.70 5.53
C LEU A 18 14.21 -5.23 4.79
N LEU A 19 13.38 -4.40 5.42
CA LEU A 19 12.18 -3.83 4.79
C LEU A 19 12.56 -2.87 3.66
N VAL A 20 13.53 -1.98 3.90
CA VAL A 20 14.07 -1.09 2.86
C VAL A 20 14.68 -1.88 1.71
N ALA A 21 15.42 -2.95 2.01
CA ALA A 21 15.96 -3.84 0.98
C ALA A 21 14.86 -4.55 0.18
N ALA A 22 13.78 -5.00 0.84
CA ALA A 22 12.65 -5.65 0.18
C ALA A 22 11.91 -4.69 -0.76
N GLU A 23 11.67 -3.46 -0.31
CA GLU A 23 11.06 -2.40 -1.12
C GLU A 23 11.91 -2.10 -2.37
N ALA A 24 13.22 -1.92 -2.20
CA ALA A 24 14.14 -1.69 -3.32
C ALA A 24 14.19 -2.88 -4.30
N VAL A 25 14.22 -4.12 -3.80
CA VAL A 25 14.17 -5.32 -4.65
C VAL A 25 12.85 -5.38 -5.44
N ALA A 26 11.72 -5.03 -4.83
CA ALA A 26 10.43 -5.02 -5.51
C ALA A 26 10.44 -4.02 -6.68
N LEU A 27 10.92 -2.79 -6.45
CA LEU A 27 11.03 -1.76 -7.48
C LEU A 27 11.96 -2.17 -8.62
N GLU A 28 13.14 -2.69 -8.31
CA GLU A 28 14.14 -3.08 -9.32
C GLU A 28 13.71 -4.27 -10.17
N ARG A 29 12.94 -5.20 -9.60
CA ARG A 29 12.52 -6.43 -10.29
C ARG A 29 11.15 -6.32 -10.97
N GLY A 30 10.51 -5.15 -10.92
CA GLY A 30 9.21 -4.93 -11.53
C GLY A 30 8.05 -5.56 -10.75
N GLY A 31 8.15 -5.62 -9.42
CA GLY A 31 7.04 -5.92 -8.52
C GLY A 31 7.34 -6.91 -7.40
N VAL A 32 6.44 -6.90 -6.40
CA VAL A 32 6.44 -7.74 -5.19
C VAL A 32 6.50 -9.22 -5.52
N ARG A 33 5.82 -9.65 -6.59
CA ARG A 33 5.81 -11.04 -7.06
C ARG A 33 7.21 -11.62 -7.34
N PHE A 34 8.20 -10.77 -7.62
CA PHE A 34 9.58 -11.18 -7.93
C PHE A 34 10.52 -11.09 -6.73
N VAL A 35 10.04 -10.62 -5.58
CA VAL A 35 10.83 -10.52 -4.35
C VAL A 35 11.13 -11.93 -3.82
N THR A 36 12.37 -12.17 -3.44
CA THR A 36 12.80 -13.40 -2.77
C THR A 36 13.77 -13.05 -1.63
N LEU A 37 13.87 -13.92 -0.62
CA LEU A 37 14.68 -13.62 0.56
C LEU A 37 16.18 -13.46 0.25
N THR A 38 16.71 -14.15 -0.76
CA THR A 38 18.15 -14.12 -1.06
C THR A 38 18.61 -12.72 -1.51
N PRO A 39 18.04 -12.10 -2.57
CA PRO A 39 18.36 -10.72 -2.96
C PRO A 39 18.14 -9.69 -1.86
N VAL A 40 17.09 -9.85 -1.04
CA VAL A 40 16.82 -8.94 0.09
C VAL A 40 17.93 -9.02 1.13
N THR A 41 18.34 -10.25 1.49
CA THR A 41 19.38 -10.48 2.50
C THR A 41 20.74 -9.96 2.03
N GLU A 42 21.08 -10.20 0.76
CA GLU A 42 22.30 -9.69 0.12
C GLU A 42 22.31 -8.16 0.11
N ARG A 43 21.20 -7.51 -0.28
CA ARG A 43 21.09 -6.05 -0.28
C ARG A 43 21.17 -5.44 1.12
N ALA A 44 20.59 -6.10 2.13
CA ALA A 44 20.68 -5.66 3.53
C ALA A 44 22.08 -5.88 4.15
N GLY A 45 23.05 -6.43 3.39
CA GLY A 45 24.41 -6.70 3.89
C GLY A 45 24.44 -7.82 4.94
N LEU A 46 23.44 -8.70 4.94
CA LEU A 46 23.34 -9.83 5.85
C LEU A 46 23.83 -11.12 5.18
N HIS A 47 24.35 -12.05 5.97
CA HIS A 47 24.61 -13.41 5.49
C HIS A 47 23.29 -14.10 5.13
N ARG A 48 23.27 -14.98 4.12
CA ARG A 48 22.06 -15.62 3.54
C ARG A 48 21.12 -16.32 4.55
N THR A 49 21.65 -16.77 5.69
CA THR A 49 20.88 -17.39 6.79
C THR A 49 20.36 -16.40 7.83
N GLY A 50 20.78 -15.14 7.76
CA GLY A 50 20.50 -14.09 8.75
C GLY A 50 19.05 -13.64 8.76
N VAL A 51 18.38 -13.60 7.61
CA VAL A 51 16.99 -13.10 7.50
C VAL A 51 15.99 -13.94 8.31
N ARG A 52 16.25 -15.25 8.46
CA ARG A 52 15.39 -16.16 9.24
C ARG A 52 15.36 -15.84 10.74
N ARG A 53 16.28 -15.00 11.24
CA ARG A 53 16.25 -14.50 12.62
C ARG A 53 15.23 -13.37 12.82
N TYR A 54 14.74 -12.79 11.73
CA TYR A 54 13.84 -11.64 11.71
C TYR A 54 12.47 -12.02 11.16
N TYR A 55 12.44 -12.81 10.09
CA TYR A 55 11.20 -13.25 9.43
C TYR A 55 11.26 -14.75 9.14
N ALA A 56 10.21 -15.50 9.50
CA ALA A 56 10.14 -16.94 9.27
C ALA A 56 10.02 -17.29 7.78
N SER A 57 9.35 -16.44 7.00
CA SER A 57 9.10 -16.63 5.57
C SER A 57 9.22 -15.32 4.78
N LYS A 58 9.14 -15.43 3.44
CA LYS A 58 9.04 -14.27 2.54
C LYS A 58 7.70 -13.57 2.76
N GLU A 59 6.65 -14.35 2.97
CA GLU A 59 5.28 -13.89 3.15
C GLU A 59 5.17 -13.03 4.41
N GLU A 60 5.81 -13.45 5.51
CA GLU A 60 5.88 -12.65 6.74
C GLU A 60 6.61 -11.31 6.52
N LEU A 61 7.75 -11.32 5.82
CA LEU A 61 8.48 -10.09 5.46
C LEU A 61 7.61 -9.15 4.60
N LEU A 62 6.91 -9.68 3.60
CA LEU A 62 6.06 -8.88 2.71
C LEU A 62 4.81 -8.36 3.43
N LEU A 63 4.26 -9.12 4.38
CA LEU A 63 3.13 -8.69 5.20
C LEU A 63 3.55 -7.57 6.17
N GLU A 64 4.76 -7.64 6.73
CA GLU A 64 5.34 -6.54 7.51
C GLU A 64 5.57 -5.29 6.64
N LEU A 65 6.02 -5.47 5.39
CA LEU A 65 6.17 -4.36 4.45
C LEU A 65 4.81 -3.71 4.11
N ALA A 66 3.75 -4.51 4.03
CA ALA A 66 2.39 -3.99 3.87
C ALA A 66 1.89 -3.24 5.11
N GLU A 67 2.19 -3.73 6.31
CA GLU A 67 1.91 -3.02 7.57
C GLU A 67 2.57 -1.63 7.59
N ARG A 68 3.85 -1.57 7.19
CA ARG A 68 4.57 -0.30 7.03
C ARG A 68 3.91 0.61 5.98
N GLY A 69 3.44 0.06 4.87
CA GLY A 69 2.73 0.83 3.83
C GLY A 69 1.47 1.51 4.36
N TRP A 70 0.68 0.83 5.21
CA TRP A 70 -0.47 1.43 5.90
C TRP A 70 -0.08 2.62 6.77
N GLN A 71 0.97 2.47 7.58
CA GLN A 71 1.46 3.55 8.46
C GLN A 71 1.97 4.75 7.66
N GLN A 72 2.72 4.50 6.58
CA GLN A 72 3.20 5.54 5.68
C GLN A 72 2.05 6.28 5.00
N TRP A 73 1.02 5.55 4.56
CA TRP A 73 -0.15 6.16 3.93
C TRP A 73 -0.96 7.01 4.91
N SER A 74 -1.19 6.51 6.13
CA SER A 74 -1.82 7.28 7.22
C SER A 74 -1.06 8.59 7.51
N ALA A 75 0.26 8.50 7.64
CA ALA A 75 1.10 9.66 7.86
C ALA A 75 1.05 10.65 6.69
N ALA A 76 1.12 10.17 5.45
CA ALA A 76 1.07 11.00 4.25
C ALA A 76 -0.27 11.75 4.12
N ILE A 77 -1.39 11.09 4.39
CA ILE A 77 -2.72 11.73 4.40
C ILE A 77 -2.79 12.76 5.53
N THR A 78 -2.44 12.37 6.75
CA THR A 78 -2.49 13.25 7.92
C THR A 78 -1.67 14.52 7.71
N ASP A 79 -0.49 14.40 7.12
CA ASP A 79 0.35 15.56 6.80
C ASP A 79 -0.26 16.42 5.70
N LYS A 80 -0.80 15.79 4.65
CA LYS A 80 -1.40 16.49 3.51
C LYS A 80 -2.62 17.33 3.88
N VAL A 81 -3.41 16.90 4.87
CA VAL A 81 -4.65 17.57 5.29
C VAL A 81 -4.53 18.38 6.57
N ARG A 82 -3.33 18.45 7.18
CA ARG A 82 -3.08 19.06 8.49
C ARG A 82 -3.66 20.47 8.65
N ASP A 83 -3.48 21.29 7.63
CA ASP A 83 -3.88 22.70 7.61
C ASP A 83 -5.11 22.94 6.73
N SER A 84 -5.82 21.87 6.35
CA SER A 84 -7.04 21.95 5.56
C SER A 84 -8.28 21.99 6.46
N ASP A 85 -9.26 22.79 6.06
CA ASP A 85 -10.57 22.84 6.68
C ASP A 85 -11.63 22.88 5.57
N GLY A 86 -12.67 22.05 5.69
CA GLY A 86 -13.77 22.01 4.74
C GLY A 86 -13.43 21.48 3.34
N LEU A 87 -12.48 20.55 3.19
CA LEU A 87 -12.22 19.89 1.91
C LEU A 87 -13.50 19.26 1.34
N GLY A 88 -13.82 19.56 0.09
CA GLY A 88 -14.92 18.95 -0.63
C GLY A 88 -14.59 17.54 -1.13
N PRO A 89 -15.59 16.78 -1.62
CA PRO A 89 -15.40 15.39 -2.04
C PRO A 89 -14.31 15.17 -3.11
N ARG A 90 -14.21 16.08 -4.08
CA ARG A 90 -13.17 16.01 -5.12
C ARG A 90 -11.77 16.22 -4.57
N GLU A 91 -11.62 17.05 -3.55
CA GLU A 91 -10.32 17.35 -2.94
C GLU A 91 -9.86 16.19 -2.06
N VAL A 92 -10.77 15.59 -1.27
CA VAL A 92 -10.51 14.35 -0.54
C VAL A 92 -10.07 13.22 -1.48
N ALA A 93 -10.77 13.04 -2.61
CA ALA A 93 -10.38 12.07 -3.61
C ALA A 93 -8.98 12.31 -4.19
N LEU A 94 -8.59 13.56 -4.42
CA LEU A 94 -7.25 13.90 -4.89
C LEU A 94 -6.19 13.62 -3.82
N VAL A 95 -6.45 13.94 -2.55
CA VAL A 95 -5.56 13.61 -1.43
C VAL A 95 -5.32 12.10 -1.39
N LEU A 96 -6.39 11.29 -1.45
CA LEU A 96 -6.31 9.83 -1.44
C LEU A 96 -5.52 9.31 -2.64
N ALA A 97 -5.86 9.74 -3.86
CA ALA A 97 -5.21 9.32 -5.09
C ALA A 97 -3.71 9.66 -5.11
N ASP A 98 -3.35 10.87 -4.69
CA ASP A 98 -1.97 11.36 -4.73
C ASP A 98 -1.10 10.69 -3.67
N THR A 99 -1.61 10.54 -2.45
CA THR A 99 -0.87 9.92 -1.35
C THR A 99 -0.67 8.43 -1.60
N ILE A 100 -1.70 7.70 -2.06
CA ILE A 100 -1.53 6.26 -2.34
C ILE A 100 -0.64 6.03 -3.56
N ALA A 101 -0.74 6.87 -4.61
CA ALA A 101 0.12 6.75 -5.77
C ALA A 101 1.60 7.09 -5.50
N SER A 102 1.89 7.76 -4.38
CA SER A 102 3.27 7.97 -3.91
C SER A 102 3.90 6.73 -3.25
N LEU A 103 3.12 5.68 -3.02
CA LEU A 103 3.52 4.45 -2.34
C LEU A 103 3.42 3.23 -3.29
N PRO A 104 4.31 3.14 -4.32
CA PRO A 104 4.18 2.16 -5.40
C PRO A 104 4.20 0.70 -4.92
N VAL A 105 5.11 0.37 -3.99
CA VAL A 105 5.20 -1.00 -3.45
C VAL A 105 3.98 -1.34 -2.58
N PHE A 106 3.40 -0.36 -1.89
CA PHE A 106 2.16 -0.57 -1.14
C PHE A 106 0.98 -0.85 -2.07
N CYS A 107 0.82 -0.08 -3.15
CA CYS A 107 -0.18 -0.36 -4.19
C CYS A 107 -0.09 -1.79 -4.74
N ASP A 108 1.14 -2.27 -5.01
CA ASP A 108 1.39 -3.64 -5.45
C ASP A 108 0.99 -4.67 -4.37
N LEU A 109 1.40 -4.42 -3.12
CA LEU A 109 1.14 -5.29 -1.99
C LEU A 109 -0.36 -5.49 -1.72
N LEU A 110 -1.21 -4.49 -1.96
CA LEU A 110 -2.65 -4.60 -1.72
C LEU A 110 -3.27 -5.85 -2.39
N THR A 111 -2.88 -6.15 -3.64
CA THR A 111 -3.34 -7.37 -4.33
C THR A 111 -2.81 -8.63 -3.68
N HIS A 112 -1.51 -8.66 -3.34
CA HIS A 112 -0.85 -9.84 -2.78
C HIS A 112 -1.33 -10.17 -1.37
N VAL A 113 -1.59 -9.15 -0.56
CA VAL A 113 -2.14 -9.27 0.80
C VAL A 113 -3.46 -10.03 0.78
N THR A 114 -4.42 -9.58 -0.04
CA THR A 114 -5.75 -10.22 -0.13
C THR A 114 -5.70 -11.58 -0.80
N LEU A 115 -4.80 -11.78 -1.77
CA LEU A 115 -4.73 -13.03 -2.52
C LEU A 115 -4.08 -14.17 -1.72
N SER A 116 -3.02 -13.90 -0.96
CA SER A 116 -2.24 -14.98 -0.34
C SER A 116 -1.54 -14.61 0.98
N LEU A 117 -0.96 -13.41 1.12
CA LEU A 117 -0.03 -13.15 2.24
C LEU A 117 -0.70 -13.25 3.63
N GLU A 118 -1.94 -12.80 3.79
CA GLU A 118 -2.64 -12.91 5.07
C GLU A 118 -2.98 -14.36 5.46
N GLY A 119 -3.12 -15.25 4.47
CA GLY A 119 -3.43 -16.67 4.67
C GLY A 119 -2.19 -17.57 4.78
N ASP A 120 -1.05 -17.11 4.29
CA ASP A 120 0.20 -17.88 4.22
C ASP A 120 1.14 -17.65 5.43
N VAL A 121 0.69 -16.89 6.43
CA VAL A 121 1.42 -16.65 7.69
C VAL A 121 0.70 -17.33 8.87
N ASP A 122 1.38 -17.43 10.02
CA ASP A 122 0.74 -17.89 11.26
C ASP A 122 -0.40 -16.94 11.69
N ILE A 123 -1.42 -17.51 12.34
CA ILE A 123 -2.62 -16.77 12.77
C ILE A 123 -2.31 -15.58 13.68
N GLU A 124 -1.28 -15.67 14.53
CA GLU A 124 -0.88 -14.57 15.40
C GLU A 124 -0.24 -13.43 14.60
N ARG A 125 0.53 -13.75 13.56
CA ARG A 125 1.08 -12.74 12.65
C ARG A 125 -0.02 -12.05 11.84
N ALA A 126 -0.96 -12.83 11.29
CA ALA A 126 -2.13 -12.27 10.59
C ALA A 126 -2.96 -11.34 11.48
N ARG A 127 -3.19 -11.74 12.75
CA ARG A 127 -3.90 -10.92 13.75
C ARG A 127 -3.18 -9.60 13.99
N GLN A 128 -1.87 -9.63 14.21
CA GLN A 128 -1.09 -8.42 14.44
C GLN A 128 -1.11 -7.48 13.24
N TYR A 129 -0.94 -8.00 12.02
CA TYR A 129 -1.08 -7.22 10.79
C TYR A 129 -2.45 -6.53 10.72
N LYS A 130 -3.54 -7.28 10.92
CA LYS A 130 -4.90 -6.71 10.89
C LYS A 130 -5.06 -5.61 11.94
N THR A 131 -4.66 -5.85 13.19
CA THR A 131 -4.74 -4.84 14.25
C THR A 131 -4.03 -3.55 13.87
N ARG A 132 -2.86 -3.63 13.25
CA ARG A 132 -2.06 -2.47 12.85
C ARG A 132 -2.61 -1.76 11.62
N ALA A 133 -3.04 -2.53 10.62
CA ALA A 133 -3.69 -1.98 9.42
C ALA A 133 -5.00 -1.26 9.75
N PHE A 134 -5.84 -1.84 10.62
CA PHE A 134 -7.08 -1.20 11.06
C PHE A 134 -6.83 0.06 11.89
N ALA A 135 -5.82 0.07 12.77
CA ALA A 135 -5.46 1.28 13.50
C ALA A 135 -5.05 2.43 12.56
N ALA A 136 -4.21 2.15 11.55
CA ALA A 136 -3.83 3.15 10.54
C ALA A 136 -5.03 3.58 9.66
N TYR A 137 -5.93 2.66 9.33
CA TYR A 137 -7.17 2.97 8.63
C TYR A 137 -8.06 3.93 9.44
N ASP A 138 -8.24 3.67 10.73
CA ASP A 138 -9.04 4.51 11.63
C ASP A 138 -8.41 5.91 11.79
N GLU A 139 -7.08 6.01 11.83
CA GLU A 139 -6.35 7.28 11.82
C GLU A 139 -6.63 8.09 10.54
N ILE A 140 -6.62 7.42 9.37
CA ILE A 140 -6.95 8.05 8.08
C ILE A 140 -8.38 8.59 8.10
N VAL A 141 -9.35 7.77 8.53
CA VAL A 141 -10.75 8.18 8.62
C VAL A 141 -10.88 9.41 9.52
N ALA A 142 -10.27 9.37 10.70
CA ALA A 142 -10.33 10.48 11.66
C ALA A 142 -9.65 11.76 11.14
N ALA A 143 -8.56 11.64 10.37
CA ALA A 143 -7.90 12.79 9.76
C ALA A 143 -8.77 13.45 8.69
N LEU A 144 -9.41 12.65 7.83
CA LEU A 144 -10.28 13.13 6.75
C LEU A 144 -11.62 13.66 7.28
N ASP A 145 -12.19 13.04 8.31
CA ASP A 145 -13.42 13.50 8.97
C ASP A 145 -13.24 14.91 9.55
N ARG A 146 -12.08 15.17 10.17
CA ARG A 146 -11.77 16.52 10.68
C ARG A 146 -11.51 17.56 9.58
N ALA A 147 -10.95 17.14 8.45
CA ALA A 147 -10.47 18.07 7.43
C ALA A 147 -11.48 18.32 6.28
N SER A 148 -12.57 17.57 6.22
CA SER A 148 -13.48 17.57 5.07
C SER A 148 -14.94 17.80 5.45
N SER A 149 -15.77 18.12 4.46
CA SER A 149 -17.22 18.21 4.62
C SER A 149 -17.95 16.86 4.40
N MET A 150 -17.21 15.77 4.22
CA MET A 150 -17.77 14.44 3.96
C MET A 150 -18.17 13.75 5.27
N THR A 151 -19.18 12.89 5.23
CA THR A 151 -19.52 12.04 6.38
C THR A 151 -18.51 10.90 6.52
N VAL A 152 -18.38 10.35 7.73
CA VAL A 152 -17.57 9.15 7.99
C VAL A 152 -17.91 8.01 7.03
N ASP A 153 -19.19 7.75 6.78
CA ASP A 153 -19.64 6.68 5.87
C ASP A 153 -19.16 6.92 4.43
N GLN A 154 -19.21 8.17 3.95
CA GLN A 154 -18.71 8.54 2.63
C GLN A 154 -17.18 8.40 2.53
N ILE A 155 -16.46 8.79 3.58
CA ILE A 155 -15.00 8.63 3.67
C ILE A 155 -14.63 7.15 3.63
N GLN A 156 -15.29 6.31 4.42
CA GLN A 156 -15.05 4.86 4.44
C GLN A 156 -15.35 4.21 3.09
N ALA A 157 -16.45 4.58 2.43
CA ALA A 157 -16.78 4.11 1.09
C ALA A 157 -15.72 4.53 0.06
N LEU A 158 -15.24 5.76 0.12
CA LEU A 158 -14.20 6.27 -0.77
C LEU A 158 -12.83 5.62 -0.51
N LEU A 159 -12.49 5.31 0.75
CA LEU A 159 -11.30 4.55 1.10
C LEU A 159 -11.35 3.12 0.55
N ALA A 160 -12.50 2.44 0.70
CA ALA A 160 -12.70 1.12 0.13
C ALA A 160 -12.51 1.14 -1.41
N ALA A 161 -13.08 2.14 -2.09
CA ALA A 161 -12.88 2.35 -3.53
C ALA A 161 -11.41 2.63 -3.87
N THR A 162 -10.72 3.45 -3.06
CA THR A 162 -9.30 3.77 -3.23
C THR A 162 -8.43 2.52 -3.19
N LEU A 163 -8.62 1.67 -2.18
CA LEU A 163 -7.87 0.42 -2.03
C LEU A 163 -8.14 -0.53 -3.20
N ALA A 164 -9.41 -0.69 -3.60
CA ALA A 164 -9.79 -1.57 -4.71
C ALA A 164 -9.21 -1.09 -6.05
N PHE A 165 -9.33 0.20 -6.35
CA PHE A 165 -8.81 0.79 -7.59
C PHE A 165 -7.28 0.79 -7.61
N ALA A 166 -6.61 1.17 -6.51
CA ALA A 166 -5.16 1.15 -6.43
C ALA A 166 -4.61 -0.27 -6.64
N ALA A 167 -5.18 -1.27 -5.96
CA ALA A 167 -4.77 -2.66 -6.10
C ALA A 167 -4.91 -3.14 -7.56
N ASN A 168 -6.07 -2.94 -8.18
CA ASN A 168 -6.30 -3.41 -9.55
C ASN A 168 -5.49 -2.62 -10.60
N PHE A 169 -5.55 -1.30 -10.56
CA PHE A 169 -4.90 -0.47 -11.56
C PHE A 169 -3.39 -0.57 -11.47
N TRP A 170 -2.82 -0.85 -10.30
CA TRP A 170 -1.39 -1.10 -10.19
C TRP A 170 -0.97 -2.30 -11.05
N GLN A 171 -1.67 -3.43 -10.93
CA GLN A 171 -1.36 -4.65 -11.69
C GLN A 171 -1.56 -4.47 -13.20
N VAL A 172 -2.56 -3.69 -13.59
CA VAL A 172 -2.89 -3.41 -14.98
C VAL A 172 -1.87 -2.45 -15.62
N SER A 173 -1.43 -1.43 -14.87
CA SER A 173 -0.49 -0.41 -15.35
C SER A 173 0.98 -0.87 -15.31
N HIS A 174 1.26 -1.96 -14.60
CA HIS A 174 2.60 -2.57 -14.49
C HIS A 174 2.56 -4.04 -14.93
N PRO A 175 2.36 -4.30 -16.23
CA PRO A 175 2.25 -5.66 -16.76
C PRO A 175 3.53 -6.47 -16.52
N THR A 176 3.40 -7.79 -16.46
CA THR A 176 4.56 -8.68 -16.43
C THR A 176 5.39 -8.54 -17.70
N PRO A 177 6.68 -8.93 -17.69
CA PRO A 177 7.53 -8.89 -18.89
C PRO A 177 6.90 -9.59 -20.10
N THR A 178 6.19 -10.70 -19.89
CA THR A 178 5.46 -11.41 -20.95
C THR A 178 4.34 -10.55 -21.56
N LEU A 179 3.54 -9.87 -20.72
CA LEU A 179 2.45 -9.02 -21.21
C LEU A 179 2.97 -7.72 -21.83
N ALA A 180 4.03 -7.13 -21.27
CA ALA A 180 4.70 -5.98 -21.87
C ALA A 180 5.19 -6.29 -23.29
N ALA A 181 5.90 -7.41 -23.47
CA ALA A 181 6.35 -7.87 -24.79
C ALA A 181 5.19 -8.21 -25.74
N LEU A 182 4.04 -8.66 -25.22
CA LEU A 182 2.83 -8.89 -26.01
C LEU A 182 2.20 -7.56 -26.48
N TYR A 183 2.12 -6.55 -25.60
CA TYR A 183 1.56 -5.25 -25.94
C TYR A 183 2.44 -4.48 -26.94
N GLU A 184 3.75 -4.71 -26.94
CA GLU A 184 4.63 -4.22 -28.00
C GLU A 184 4.32 -4.86 -29.37
N GLN A 185 3.95 -6.15 -29.38
CA GLN A 185 3.57 -6.88 -30.60
C GLN A 185 2.15 -6.55 -31.08
N VAL A 186 1.24 -6.23 -30.16
CA VAL A 186 -0.16 -5.90 -30.45
C VAL A 186 -0.54 -4.57 -29.77
N PRO A 187 -0.15 -3.41 -30.35
CA PRO A 187 -0.33 -2.10 -29.71
C PRO A 187 -1.78 -1.75 -29.38
N GLU A 188 -2.74 -2.30 -30.14
CA GLU A 188 -4.17 -2.14 -29.86
C GLU A 188 -4.61 -2.76 -28.54
N TRP A 189 -3.81 -3.61 -27.88
CA TRP A 189 -4.06 -4.10 -26.52
C TRP A 189 -3.28 -3.32 -25.46
N GLY A 190 -2.30 -2.51 -25.88
CA GLY A 190 -1.48 -1.68 -24.99
C GLY A 190 -2.27 -0.60 -24.26
N HIS A 191 -3.42 -0.15 -24.80
CA HIS A 191 -4.31 0.80 -24.11
C HIS A 191 -4.86 0.28 -22.78
N VAL A 192 -4.80 -1.04 -22.54
CA VAL A 192 -5.17 -1.64 -21.27
C VAL A 192 -4.15 -1.28 -20.19
N ALA A 193 -2.88 -1.05 -20.54
CA ALA A 193 -1.89 -0.50 -19.62
C ALA A 193 -2.13 1.02 -19.44
N PHE A 194 -2.97 1.38 -18.47
CA PHE A 194 -3.33 2.77 -18.19
C PHE A 194 -2.18 3.54 -17.54
N ASP A 195 -2.20 4.87 -17.68
CA ASP A 195 -1.47 5.74 -16.76
C ASP A 195 -2.13 5.63 -15.37
N PHE A 196 -1.45 4.93 -14.46
CA PHE A 196 -1.96 4.56 -13.13
C PHE A 196 -2.59 5.74 -12.38
N ARG A 197 -1.81 6.81 -12.15
CA ARG A 197 -2.23 7.95 -11.31
C ARG A 197 -3.37 8.77 -11.94
N PRO A 198 -3.30 9.21 -13.21
CA PRO A 198 -4.41 9.92 -13.86
C PRO A 198 -5.73 9.13 -13.83
N ARG A 199 -5.67 7.81 -14.08
CA ARG A 199 -6.85 6.95 -14.05
C ARG A 199 -7.44 6.85 -12.64
N LEU A 200 -6.59 6.69 -11.63
CA LEU A 200 -6.99 6.62 -10.23
C LEU A 200 -7.65 7.94 -9.78
N GLN A 201 -7.05 9.09 -10.08
CA GLN A 201 -7.61 10.41 -9.76
C GLN A 201 -9.00 10.59 -10.39
N LEU A 202 -9.12 10.33 -11.71
CA LEU A 202 -10.38 10.50 -12.44
C LEU A 202 -11.51 9.68 -11.80
N LEU A 203 -11.26 8.40 -11.54
CA LEU A 203 -12.30 7.51 -11.01
C LEU A 203 -12.62 7.82 -9.56
N LEU A 204 -11.63 8.11 -8.71
CA LEU A 204 -11.91 8.48 -7.32
C LEU A 204 -12.65 9.80 -7.18
N GLN A 205 -12.33 10.81 -7.99
CA GLN A 205 -13.09 12.06 -8.00
C GLN A 205 -14.53 11.82 -8.46
N SER A 206 -14.74 10.94 -9.44
CA SER A 206 -16.08 10.59 -9.91
C SER A 206 -16.88 9.84 -8.83
N THR A 207 -16.25 8.87 -8.16
CA THR A 207 -16.83 8.15 -7.02
C THR A 207 -17.16 9.08 -5.87
N ALA A 208 -16.26 9.99 -5.49
CA ALA A 208 -16.48 10.91 -4.37
C ALA A 208 -17.64 11.87 -4.62
N VAL A 209 -17.79 12.36 -5.86
CA VAL A 209 -18.96 13.17 -6.25
C VAL A 209 -20.23 12.36 -6.14
N GLY A 210 -20.26 11.14 -6.69
CA GLY A 210 -21.45 10.27 -6.62
C GLY A 210 -21.83 9.86 -5.19
N LEU A 211 -20.85 9.67 -4.29
CA LEU A 211 -21.10 9.39 -2.86
C LEU A 211 -21.68 10.60 -2.11
N ALA A 212 -21.37 11.81 -2.57
CA ALA A 212 -21.88 13.05 -1.99
C ALA A 212 -23.27 13.43 -2.50
N GLU A 213 -23.71 12.84 -3.61
CA GLU A 213 -25.06 13.03 -4.13
C GLU A 213 -26.08 12.24 -3.31
N THR A 214 -27.22 12.87 -3.00
CA THR A 214 -28.37 12.14 -2.48
C THR A 214 -28.97 11.35 -3.64
N LEU A 215 -28.66 10.06 -3.72
CA LEU A 215 -29.32 9.18 -4.68
C LEU A 215 -30.79 9.08 -4.27
N THR A 216 -31.68 9.72 -5.05
CA THR A 216 -33.12 9.50 -4.93
C THR A 216 -33.38 8.02 -5.11
N ALA A 217 -33.90 7.34 -4.08
CA ALA A 217 -34.29 5.95 -4.20
C ALA A 217 -35.35 5.84 -5.30
N THR A 218 -35.01 5.10 -6.36
CA THR A 218 -35.93 4.77 -7.46
C THR A 218 -36.91 3.69 -7.05
#